data_AF-B7AVX4-F1
#
_entry.id   AF-B7AVX4-F1
#
_cell.length_a   1.000
_cell.length_b   1.000
_cell.length_c   1.000
_cell.angle_alpha   90.00
_cell.angle_beta   90.00
_cell.angle_gamma   90.00
#
_symmetry.space_group_name_H-M   'P 1'
#
loop_
_entity.id
_entity.type
_entity.pdbx_description
1 polymer ?
#
loop_
_entity_poly.entity_id
_entity_poly.type
_entity_poly.pdbx_seq_one_letter_code
_entity_poly.pdbx_strand_id
1 'polypeptide(L)'
;MKVQGLHLARLTTLELKIYIDSILSSSVLDGSYFDINEKLIEDIRINPAKYKSIFDNAANLKILNYLADCNRLDSTPYKTDYALIDHLE
;
A
#
# COMPACT_ATOMS: atom_id res chain seq x y z
N MET A 1 5.86 14.58 -5.03
CA MET A 1 5.92 13.39 -4.16
C MET A 1 7.07 12.50 -4.60
N LYS A 2 7.79 11.85 -3.66
CA LYS A 2 8.75 10.80 -3.99
C LYS A 2 8.05 9.45 -3.91
N VAL A 3 8.21 8.60 -4.92
CA VAL A 3 7.62 7.26 -4.98
C VAL A 3 8.63 6.24 -5.48
N GLN A 4 8.42 4.97 -5.19
CA GLN A 4 9.10 3.87 -5.86
C GLN A 4 8.27 3.41 -7.05
N GLY A 5 8.79 3.58 -8.27
CA GLY A 5 8.13 3.15 -9.50
C GLY A 5 8.68 1.81 -9.98
N LEU A 6 7.80 0.90 -10.43
CA LEU A 6 8.18 -0.37 -11.04
C LEU A 6 8.28 -0.23 -12.57
N HIS A 7 9.45 -0.52 -13.13
CA HIS A 7 9.66 -0.51 -14.58
C HIS A 7 9.28 -1.87 -15.21
N LEU A 8 8.11 -1.95 -15.84
CA LEU A 8 7.52 -3.23 -16.31
C LEU A 8 8.41 -4.04 -17.26
N ALA A 9 9.16 -3.38 -18.17
CA ALA A 9 10.02 -4.13 -19.11
C ALA A 9 11.37 -4.56 -18.51
N ARG A 10 11.81 -3.94 -17.41
CA ARG A 10 13.13 -4.22 -16.78
C ARG A 10 12.99 -4.97 -15.47
N LEU A 11 11.79 -5.01 -14.90
CA LEU A 11 11.47 -5.61 -13.61
C LEU A 11 12.35 -5.05 -12.48
N THR A 12 12.64 -3.74 -12.55
CA THR A 12 13.41 -3.02 -11.54
C THR A 12 12.60 -1.87 -10.97
N THR A 13 12.85 -1.55 -9.70
CA THR A 13 12.26 -0.38 -9.02
C THR A 13 13.20 0.81 -9.07
N LEU A 14 12.65 2.02 -9.11
CA LEU A 14 13.43 3.26 -9.09
C LEU A 14 12.71 4.38 -8.33
N GLU A 15 13.46 5.19 -7.58
CA GLU A 15 12.90 6.35 -6.90
C GLU A 15 12.58 7.47 -7.91
N LEU A 16 11.31 7.80 -8.04
CA LEU A 16 10.80 8.84 -8.92
C LEU A 16 10.28 10.03 -8.12
N LYS A 17 10.48 11.23 -8.67
CA LYS A 17 9.81 12.44 -8.20
C LYS A 17 8.66 12.77 -9.14
N ILE A 18 7.44 12.54 -8.70
CA ILE A 18 6.23 12.74 -9.50
C ILE A 18 5.35 13.86 -8.93
N TYR A 19 4.55 14.46 -9.82
CA TYR A 19 3.40 15.29 -9.48
C TYR A 19 2.15 14.52 -9.92
N ILE A 20 1.17 14.40 -9.02
CA ILE A 20 -0.10 13.74 -9.31
C ILE A 20 -1.17 14.83 -9.25
N ASP A 21 -1.89 15.00 -10.37
CA ASP A 21 -3.08 15.86 -10.44
C ASP A 21 -4.32 15.07 -9.99
N SER A 22 -4.59 13.95 -10.66
CA SER A 22 -5.66 13.01 -10.33
C SER A 22 -5.32 11.58 -10.77
N ILE A 23 -5.97 10.58 -10.17
CA ILE A 23 -5.87 9.17 -10.60
C ILE A 23 -6.99 8.91 -11.61
N LEU A 24 -6.64 8.65 -12.87
CA LEU A 24 -7.61 8.36 -13.93
C LEU A 24 -7.96 6.88 -14.03
N SER A 25 -7.00 6.02 -13.67
CA SER A 25 -7.16 4.56 -13.63
C SER A 25 -6.15 3.94 -12.67
N SER A 26 -6.46 2.75 -12.18
CA SER A 26 -5.56 1.94 -11.37
C SER A 26 -5.77 0.47 -11.73
N SER A 27 -4.70 -0.30 -11.74
CA SER A 27 -4.73 -1.74 -12.01
C SER A 27 -3.72 -2.44 -11.12
N VAL A 28 -4.09 -3.59 -10.57
CA VAL A 28 -3.17 -4.44 -9.81
C VAL A 28 -2.30 -5.23 -10.79
N LEU A 29 -1.01 -5.33 -10.48
CA LEU A 29 -0.07 -6.15 -11.25
C LEU A 29 0.16 -7.48 -10.52
N ASP A 30 -0.48 -8.53 -11.04
CA ASP A 30 -0.31 -9.90 -10.56
C ASP A 30 1.17 -10.32 -10.62
N GLY A 31 1.65 -10.98 -9.56
CA GLY A 31 3.02 -11.50 -9.48
C GLY A 31 4.11 -10.44 -9.30
N SER A 32 3.73 -9.17 -9.08
CA SER A 32 4.67 -8.16 -8.61
C SER A 32 4.99 -8.37 -7.12
N TYR A 33 6.21 -8.05 -6.72
CA TYR A 33 6.69 -8.18 -5.36
C TYR A 33 7.43 -6.93 -4.95
N PHE A 34 7.20 -6.48 -3.71
CA PHE A 34 7.92 -5.37 -3.12
C PHE A 34 8.49 -5.83 -1.78
N ASP A 35 9.79 -5.59 -1.59
CA ASP A 35 10.48 -6.06 -0.39
C ASP A 35 9.88 -5.48 0.89
N ILE A 36 9.66 -6.37 1.85
CA ILE A 36 9.27 -5.98 3.20
C ILE A 36 10.45 -5.22 3.82
N ASN A 37 10.17 -4.05 4.38
CA ASN A 37 11.19 -3.27 5.08
C ASN A 37 11.44 -3.85 6.48
N GLU A 38 12.25 -4.90 6.55
CA GLU A 38 12.60 -5.60 7.80
C GLU A 38 13.20 -4.66 8.86
N LYS A 39 13.97 -3.65 8.44
CA LYS A 39 14.53 -2.65 9.36
C LYS A 39 13.46 -1.82 10.03
N LEU A 40 12.40 -1.46 9.28
CA LEU A 40 11.27 -0.73 9.83
C LEU A 40 10.47 -1.60 10.80
N ILE A 41 10.24 -2.88 10.47
CA ILE A 41 9.57 -3.83 11.37
C ILE A 41 10.34 -3.92 12.70
N GLU A 42 11.65 -4.11 12.61
CA GLU A 42 12.51 -4.22 13.79
C GLU A 42 12.52 -2.91 14.62
N ASP A 43 12.58 -1.75 13.96
CA ASP A 43 12.54 -0.46 14.65
C ASP A 43 11.19 -0.21 15.34
N ILE A 44 10.07 -0.62 14.74
CA ILE A 44 8.75 -0.56 15.39
C ILE A 44 8.72 -1.46 16.63
N ARG A 45 9.31 -2.65 16.55
CA ARG A 45 9.38 -3.61 17.66
C ARG A 45 10.20 -3.07 18.83
N ILE A 46 11.37 -2.49 18.57
CA ILE A 46 12.28 -1.98 19.61
C ILE A 46 11.81 -0.62 20.14
N ASN A 47 11.26 0.24 19.30
CA ASN A 47 10.93 1.63 19.62
C ASN A 47 9.43 1.96 19.44
N PRO A 48 8.49 1.25 20.09
CA PRO A 48 7.06 1.44 19.85
C PRO A 48 6.56 2.85 20.20
N ALA A 49 7.17 3.51 21.19
CA ALA A 49 6.82 4.87 21.60
C ALA A 49 6.99 5.90 20.47
N LYS A 50 7.95 5.69 19.55
CA LYS A 50 8.20 6.54 18.37
C LYS A 50 7.00 6.55 17.41
N TYR A 51 6.28 5.43 17.35
CA TYR A 51 5.16 5.22 16.43
C TYR A 51 3.79 5.38 17.11
N LYS A 52 3.76 5.72 18.40
CA LYS A 52 2.55 5.83 19.21
C LYS A 52 1.50 6.76 18.60
N SER A 53 1.90 7.90 18.03
CA SER A 53 0.96 8.83 17.38
C SER A 53 0.23 8.24 16.17
N ILE A 54 0.86 7.27 15.48
CA ILE A 54 0.25 6.58 14.34
C ILE A 54 -0.76 5.56 14.85
N PHE A 55 -0.41 4.78 15.88
CA PHE A 55 -1.24 3.69 16.39
C PHE A 55 -2.30 4.12 17.41
N ASP A 56 -2.16 5.27 18.08
CA ASP A 56 -3.19 5.79 19.00
C ASP A 56 -4.32 6.52 18.25
N ASN A 57 -4.10 6.87 16.97
CA ASN A 57 -5.11 7.52 16.16
C ASN A 57 -6.07 6.47 15.59
N ALA A 58 -7.32 6.51 16.04
CA ALA A 58 -8.35 5.56 15.61
C ALA A 58 -8.62 5.57 14.10
N ALA A 59 -8.48 6.71 13.41
CA ALA A 59 -8.63 6.77 11.95
C ALA A 59 -7.48 6.05 11.25
N ASN A 60 -6.24 6.26 11.72
CA ASN A 60 -5.06 5.56 11.20
C ASN A 60 -5.17 4.05 11.43
N LEU A 61 -5.59 3.60 12.60
CA LEU A 61 -5.82 2.18 12.88
C LEU A 61 -6.87 1.57 11.94
N LYS A 62 -7.96 2.28 11.66
CA LYS A 62 -8.98 1.82 10.70
C LYS A 62 -8.41 1.67 9.29
N ILE A 63 -7.60 2.63 8.84
CA ILE A 63 -6.92 2.56 7.55
C ILE A 63 -5.94 1.37 7.52
N LEU A 64 -5.14 1.18 8.56
CA LEU A 64 -4.19 0.07 8.66
C LEU A 64 -4.90 -1.29 8.68
N ASN A 65 -6.02 -1.40 9.40
CA ASN A 65 -6.85 -2.61 9.40
C ASN A 65 -7.43 -2.88 8.01
N TYR A 66 -7.97 -1.86 7.34
CA TYR A 66 -8.45 -1.98 5.96
C TYR A 66 -7.35 -2.48 5.01
N LEU A 67 -6.16 -1.90 5.08
CA LEU A 67 -5.02 -2.34 4.26
C LEU A 67 -4.59 -3.78 4.59
N ALA A 68 -4.61 -4.17 5.87
CA ALA A 68 -4.31 -5.54 6.29
C ALA A 68 -5.36 -6.54 5.80
N ASP A 69 -6.64 -6.16 5.82
CA ASP A 69 -7.73 -6.97 5.32
C ASP A 69 -7.67 -7.10 3.79
N CYS A 70 -7.37 -6.02 3.06
CA CYS A 70 -7.08 -6.07 1.62
C CYS A 70 -5.93 -7.05 1.31
N ASN A 71 -4.83 -6.97 2.05
CA ASN A 71 -3.69 -7.87 1.86
C ASN A 71 -4.04 -9.35 2.14
N ARG A 72 -4.87 -9.62 3.16
CA ARG A 72 -5.37 -10.98 3.47
C ARG A 72 -6.32 -11.52 2.41
N LEU A 73 -7.20 -10.66 1.89
CA LEU A 73 -8.11 -11.01 0.80
C LEU A 73 -7.35 -11.26 -0.50
N ASP A 74 -6.26 -10.53 -0.76
CA ASP A 74 -5.40 -10.72 -1.93
C ASP A 74 -4.58 -12.04 -1.86
N SER A 75 -4.22 -12.48 -0.65
CA SER A 75 -3.45 -13.71 -0.41
C SER A 75 -4.30 -14.98 -0.27
N THR A 76 -5.62 -14.90 -0.49
CA THR A 76 -6.55 -16.04 -0.56
C THR A 76 -7.28 -16.04 -1.91
N PRO A 77 -7.46 -17.20 -2.57
CA PRO A 77 -7.75 -17.23 -4.00
C PRO A 77 -9.19 -16.82 -4.30
N TYR A 78 -9.49 -15.54 -4.49
CA TYR A 78 -10.62 -15.07 -5.30
C TYR A 78 -10.34 -13.65 -5.85
N LYS A 79 -9.80 -13.65 -7.07
CA LYS A 79 -9.75 -12.49 -7.96
C LYS A 79 -11.13 -11.83 -8.02
N THR A 80 -11.25 -10.61 -7.51
CA THR A 80 -12.42 -9.79 -7.75
C THR A 80 -11.95 -8.42 -8.21
N ASP A 81 -12.35 -8.03 -9.41
CA ASP A 81 -12.07 -6.70 -9.97
C ASP A 81 -12.83 -5.65 -9.14
N TYR A 82 -12.11 -4.92 -8.29
CA TYR A 82 -12.67 -3.80 -7.57
C TYR A 82 -12.69 -2.58 -8.50
N ALA A 83 -13.89 -2.17 -8.93
CA ALA A 83 -14.12 -0.87 -9.56
C ALA A 83 -14.69 0.11 -8.53
N LEU A 84 -14.34 1.39 -8.64
CA LEU A 84 -15.04 2.45 -7.93
C LEU A 84 -16.51 2.46 -8.40
N ILE A 85 -17.45 2.53 -7.46
CA ILE A 85 -18.87 2.64 -7.79
C ILE A 85 -19.08 4.00 -8.42
N ASP A 86 -19.28 4.03 -9.74
CA ASP A 86 -19.83 5.19 -10.42
C ASP A 86 -21.31 5.28 -10.03
N HIS A 87 -21.66 6.40 -9.38
CA HIS A 87 -23.00 6.74 -8.88
C HIS A 87 -23.41 6.00 -7.60
N LEU A 88 -23.10 6.61 -6.45
CA LEU A 88 -23.89 6.45 -5.23
C LEU A 88 -25.07 7.44 -5.35
N GLU A 89 -26.22 6.98 -5.81
CA GLU A 89 -27.50 7.68 -5.57
C GLU A 89 -28.13 7.22 -4.25
#